data_AF-A0A7K2NWL3-F1
#
_entry.id   AF-A0A7K2NWL3-F1
#
_cell.length_a   1.000
_cell.length_b   1.000
_cell.length_c   1.000
_cell.angle_alpha   90.00
_cell.angle_beta   90.00
_cell.angle_gamma   90.00
#
_symmetry.space_group_name_H-M   'P 1'
#
loop_
_entity.id
_entity.type
_entity.pdbx_description
1 polymer ?
#
loop_
_entity_poly.entity_id
_entity_poly.type
_entity_poly.pdbx_seq_one_letter_code
_entity_poly.pdbx_strand_id
1 'polypeptide(L)'
;MIRHVRVLPVLLLTPLLLTACGSEKAGAGGAPGSPSAATPAAAAPDTGAGELRVRAQAMGVAPELVYVTEAPGFTLAQQSVGVLGDDGFSATWVDGGTNALLRLAVDRGTITAGTCPEQPVGDMSGEHTTCERDGKAWYRTGAGRHEYALPEEGHVVRVSAETDAVPRDVLRAAALAAHRPDAAETDRLLPSAEPAPATPVERGDL
;
A
#
# COMPACT_ATOMS: atom_id res chain seq x y z
N MET A 1 -20.62 29.86 -23.35
CA MET A 1 -21.37 29.34 -24.51
C MET A 1 -20.38 28.76 -25.51
N ILE A 2 -20.81 27.74 -26.28
CA ILE A 2 -20.04 26.81 -27.16
C ILE A 2 -19.61 25.54 -26.36
N ARG A 3 -20.49 24.55 -26.12
CA ARG A 3 -21.13 23.49 -26.94
C ARG A 3 -20.18 22.37 -27.43
N HIS A 4 -20.59 21.15 -27.08
CA HIS A 4 -19.91 19.85 -27.12
C HIS A 4 -19.68 19.27 -28.51
N VAL A 5 -18.69 18.37 -28.63
CA VAL A 5 -18.80 17.16 -29.46
C VAL A 5 -18.06 15.99 -28.77
N ARG A 6 -18.83 15.04 -28.21
CA ARG A 6 -18.41 13.66 -27.90
C ARG A 6 -18.68 12.81 -29.15
N VAL A 7 -17.69 12.06 -29.63
CA VAL A 7 -17.94 10.96 -30.58
C VAL A 7 -17.08 9.76 -30.16
N LEU A 8 -17.78 8.70 -29.76
CA LEU A 8 -17.28 7.37 -29.45
C LEU A 8 -17.69 6.47 -30.64
N PRO A 9 -16.78 5.74 -31.31
CA PRO A 9 -17.15 4.60 -32.15
C PRO A 9 -16.89 3.30 -31.34
N VAL A 10 -17.93 2.61 -30.89
CA VAL A 10 -18.61 1.49 -31.59
C VAL A 10 -17.67 0.32 -31.91
N LEU A 11 -17.64 -0.62 -30.96
CA LEU A 11 -17.77 -2.07 -31.10
C LEU A 11 -17.50 -2.68 -32.50
N LEU A 12 -16.40 -3.43 -32.59
CA LEU A 12 -16.22 -4.51 -33.56
C LEU A 12 -16.22 -5.86 -32.82
N LEU A 13 -17.34 -6.57 -32.93
CA LEU A 13 -17.51 -7.98 -32.63
C LEU A 13 -16.93 -8.82 -33.79
N THR A 14 -16.01 -9.73 -33.49
CA THR A 14 -15.62 -10.84 -34.38
C THR A 14 -15.73 -12.17 -33.63
N PRO A 15 -16.62 -13.09 -34.06
CA PRO A 15 -16.70 -14.44 -33.52
C PRO A 15 -15.86 -15.40 -34.38
N LEU A 16 -14.82 -16.00 -33.80
CA LEU A 16 -14.17 -17.19 -34.39
C LEU A 16 -14.62 -18.43 -33.62
N LEU A 17 -15.68 -19.04 -34.14
CA LEU A 17 -16.08 -20.42 -33.84
C LEU A 17 -15.20 -21.35 -34.67
N LEU A 18 -14.27 -22.06 -34.02
CA LEU A 18 -13.60 -23.23 -34.61
C LEU A 18 -14.11 -24.47 -33.89
N THR A 19 -15.13 -25.07 -34.47
CA THR A 19 -15.64 -26.39 -34.15
C THR A 19 -14.76 -27.45 -34.83
N ALA A 20 -13.80 -28.01 -34.09
CA ALA A 20 -13.11 -29.23 -34.51
C ALA A 20 -13.89 -30.45 -34.01
N CYS A 21 -14.74 -31.00 -34.88
CA CYS A 21 -15.34 -32.33 -34.73
C CYS A 21 -14.31 -33.39 -35.17
N GLY A 22 -13.75 -34.14 -34.22
CA GLY A 22 -13.03 -35.38 -34.48
C GLY A 22 -13.85 -36.58 -34.01
N SER A 23 -14.31 -37.40 -34.95
CA SER A 23 -14.95 -38.70 -34.69
C SER A 23 -14.09 -39.80 -35.29
N GLU A 24 -13.41 -40.58 -34.46
CA GLU A 24 -12.93 -41.91 -34.83
C GLU A 24 -13.09 -42.90 -33.66
N LYS A 25 -13.17 -44.19 -34.00
CA LYS A 25 -14.18 -45.14 -33.53
C LYS A 25 -13.57 -46.34 -32.80
N ALA A 26 -14.19 -46.65 -31.64
CA ALA A 26 -14.40 -47.95 -30.97
C ALA A 26 -13.23 -48.92 -30.69
N GLY A 27 -13.04 -49.20 -29.39
CA GLY A 27 -12.49 -50.46 -28.87
C GLY A 27 -13.11 -50.74 -27.50
N ALA A 28 -13.84 -51.85 -27.37
CA ALA A 28 -14.58 -52.24 -26.18
C ALA A 28 -13.70 -52.91 -25.12
N GLY A 29 -14.01 -52.65 -23.84
CA GLY A 29 -13.91 -53.63 -22.74
C GLY A 29 -12.59 -53.68 -21.96
N GLY A 30 -12.67 -53.33 -20.66
CA GLY A 30 -11.70 -53.74 -19.64
C GLY A 30 -11.31 -52.63 -18.64
N ALA A 31 -11.87 -52.68 -17.44
CA ALA A 31 -11.40 -51.92 -16.25
C ALA A 31 -10.14 -52.57 -15.64
N PRO A 32 -9.54 -52.06 -14.55
CA PRO A 32 -9.22 -50.66 -14.17
C PRO A 32 -7.71 -50.48 -13.85
N GLY A 33 -7.19 -49.25 -13.88
CA GLY A 33 -5.93 -48.94 -13.19
C GLY A 33 -5.14 -47.73 -13.69
N SER A 34 -4.89 -46.78 -12.78
CA SER A 34 -3.95 -45.64 -12.83
C SER A 34 -4.49 -44.30 -13.39
N PRO A 35 -3.85 -43.18 -13.01
CA PRO A 35 -3.89 -42.53 -11.71
C PRO A 35 -4.75 -41.25 -11.78
N SER A 36 -5.15 -40.78 -10.59
CA SER A 36 -5.92 -39.55 -10.37
C SER A 36 -5.26 -38.35 -11.06
N ALA A 37 -5.89 -37.84 -12.11
CA ALA A 37 -5.59 -36.53 -12.67
C ALA A 37 -6.03 -35.48 -11.64
N ALA A 38 -5.05 -34.88 -10.96
CA ALA A 38 -5.28 -33.75 -10.09
C ALA A 38 -5.92 -32.63 -10.92
N THR A 39 -7.19 -32.34 -10.62
CA THR A 39 -7.85 -31.12 -11.07
C THR A 39 -7.03 -29.93 -10.57
N PRO A 40 -6.72 -28.92 -11.41
CA PRO A 40 -6.14 -27.69 -10.89
C PRO A 40 -7.11 -27.12 -9.87
N ALA A 41 -6.68 -27.01 -8.61
CA ALA A 41 -7.42 -26.30 -7.60
C ALA A 41 -7.65 -24.88 -8.12
N ALA A 42 -8.91 -24.51 -8.29
CA ALA A 42 -9.28 -23.13 -8.55
C ALA A 42 -8.62 -22.26 -7.47
N ALA A 43 -7.74 -21.34 -7.89
CA ALA A 43 -7.11 -20.40 -6.97
C ALA A 43 -8.22 -19.74 -6.15
N ALA A 44 -8.13 -19.86 -4.83
CA ALA A 44 -9.04 -19.18 -3.92
C ALA A 44 -9.02 -17.67 -4.25
N PRO A 45 -10.17 -16.97 -4.16
CA PRO A 45 -10.21 -15.55 -4.45
C PRO A 45 -9.23 -14.82 -3.53
N ASP A 46 -8.48 -13.87 -4.10
CA ASP A 46 -7.57 -12.94 -3.43
C ASP A 46 -8.37 -11.95 -2.55
N THR A 47 -8.91 -12.51 -1.46
CA THR A 47 -9.75 -11.84 -0.48
C THR A 47 -8.97 -10.74 0.22
N GLY A 48 -7.66 -10.93 0.45
CA GLY A 48 -6.77 -9.95 1.08
C GLY A 48 -6.65 -8.65 0.28
N ALA A 49 -6.36 -8.71 -1.02
CA ALA A 49 -6.28 -7.51 -1.85
C ALA A 49 -7.64 -6.81 -1.99
N GLY A 50 -8.73 -7.59 -2.00
CA GLY A 50 -10.10 -7.06 -1.98
C GLY A 50 -10.40 -6.27 -0.71
N GLU A 51 -10.06 -6.83 0.44
CA GLU A 51 -10.29 -6.23 1.76
C GLU A 51 -9.47 -4.97 1.99
N LEU A 52 -8.17 -4.99 1.67
CA LEU A 52 -7.31 -3.82 1.71
C LEU A 52 -7.93 -2.67 0.93
N ARG A 53 -8.36 -2.94 -0.31
CA ARG A 53 -8.97 -1.93 -1.17
C ARG A 53 -10.24 -1.34 -0.56
N VAL A 54 -11.14 -2.17 -0.03
CA VAL A 54 -12.39 -1.70 0.59
C VAL A 54 -12.09 -0.83 1.82
N ARG A 55 -11.22 -1.30 2.72
CA ARG A 55 -10.88 -0.57 3.95
C ARG A 55 -10.14 0.74 3.66
N ALA A 56 -9.17 0.72 2.75
CA ALA A 56 -8.42 1.92 2.34
C ALA A 56 -9.35 2.98 1.71
N GLN A 57 -10.24 2.55 0.79
CA GLN A 57 -11.20 3.46 0.15
C GLN A 57 -12.19 4.06 1.15
N ALA A 58 -12.63 3.30 2.15
CA ALA A 58 -13.48 3.81 3.22
C ALA A 58 -12.80 4.91 4.05
N MET A 59 -11.46 4.89 4.14
CA MET A 59 -10.65 5.92 4.78
C MET A 59 -10.26 7.09 3.85
N GLY A 60 -10.58 7.01 2.56
CA GLY A 60 -10.14 7.98 1.55
C GLY A 60 -8.68 7.81 1.10
N VAL A 61 -8.07 6.66 1.37
CA VAL A 61 -6.71 6.34 0.94
C VAL A 61 -6.74 5.56 -0.38
N ALA A 62 -5.90 5.95 -1.34
CA ALA A 62 -5.69 5.17 -2.55
C ALA A 62 -5.10 3.80 -2.19
N PRO A 63 -5.77 2.68 -2.55
CA PRO A 63 -5.35 1.35 -2.14
C PRO A 63 -3.88 1.07 -2.41
N GLU A 64 -3.35 1.49 -3.56
CA GLU A 64 -1.95 1.34 -4.01
C GLU A 64 -0.91 2.12 -3.18
N LEU A 65 -1.33 3.07 -2.34
CA LEU A 65 -0.45 3.85 -1.47
C LEU A 65 -0.37 3.30 -0.04
N VAL A 66 -1.19 2.31 0.32
CA VAL A 66 -1.11 1.62 1.62
C VAL A 66 0.18 0.79 1.73
N TYR A 67 1.06 1.16 2.65
CA TYR A 67 2.26 0.40 2.96
C TYR A 67 2.31 0.09 4.46
N VAL A 68 3.05 -0.95 4.82
CA VAL A 68 3.43 -1.29 6.18
C VAL A 68 4.94 -1.38 6.26
N THR A 69 5.50 -1.15 7.45
CA THR A 69 6.92 -1.36 7.74
C THR A 69 7.06 -2.02 9.11
N GLU A 70 8.28 -2.47 9.41
CA GLU A 70 8.66 -3.05 10.68
C GLU A 70 9.98 -2.44 11.17
N ALA A 71 10.05 -2.16 12.47
CA ALA A 71 11.27 -1.77 13.14
C ALA A 71 11.30 -2.43 14.54
N PRO A 72 12.39 -3.11 14.93
CA PRO A 72 12.49 -3.74 16.24
C PRO A 72 12.29 -2.71 17.37
N GLY A 73 11.44 -3.03 18.35
CA GLY A 73 11.13 -2.14 19.49
C GLY A 73 10.00 -1.14 19.22
N PHE A 74 9.61 -0.96 17.96
CA PHE A 74 8.55 -0.05 17.54
C PHE A 74 7.22 -0.79 17.37
N THR A 75 6.14 -0.20 17.90
CA THR A 75 4.78 -0.71 17.76
C THR A 75 3.90 0.30 17.04
N LEU A 76 3.04 -0.16 16.13
CA LEU A 76 2.09 0.69 15.42
C LEU A 76 1.18 1.40 16.42
N ALA A 77 1.13 2.73 16.32
CA ALA A 77 0.09 3.54 16.93
C ALA A 77 -1.12 3.53 15.99
N GLN A 78 -2.07 2.61 16.20
CA GLN A 78 -3.17 2.39 15.25
C GLN A 78 -4.00 3.66 14.99
N GLN A 79 -4.16 4.54 15.98
CA GLN A 79 -4.84 5.83 15.84
C GLN A 79 -4.13 6.84 14.91
N SER A 80 -2.88 6.58 14.53
CA SER A 80 -2.11 7.43 13.62
C SER A 80 -2.30 7.05 12.14
N VAL A 81 -2.98 5.93 11.87
CA VAL A 81 -3.26 5.46 10.51
C VAL A 81 -4.31 6.35 9.88
N GLY A 82 -4.00 6.94 8.74
CA GLY A 82 -4.90 7.89 8.10
C GLY A 82 -4.45 8.36 6.73
N VAL A 83 -5.30 9.18 6.13
CA VAL A 83 -5.02 9.84 4.85
C VAL A 83 -3.94 10.90 5.01
N LEU A 84 -3.06 10.98 4.03
CA LEU A 84 -2.06 12.03 3.87
C LEU A 84 -2.36 12.81 2.60
N GLY A 85 -2.49 14.13 2.69
CA GLY A 85 -2.83 14.94 1.52
C GLY A 85 -4.20 14.57 0.96
N ASP A 86 -4.26 14.34 -0.36
CA ASP A 86 -5.51 14.06 -1.06
C ASP A 86 -5.94 12.59 -0.90
N ASP A 87 -5.05 11.64 -1.20
CA ASP A 87 -5.31 10.19 -1.16
C ASP A 87 -4.12 9.35 -0.68
N GLY A 88 -3.07 10.00 -0.17
CA GLY A 88 -1.88 9.36 0.38
C GLY A 88 -2.14 8.63 1.69
N PHE A 89 -1.13 7.91 2.17
CA PHE A 89 -1.18 7.09 3.37
C PHE A 89 -0.16 7.54 4.40
N SER A 90 -0.54 7.53 5.68
CA SER A 90 0.37 7.79 6.79
C SER A 90 0.10 6.83 7.94
N ALA A 91 1.17 6.39 8.60
CA ALA A 91 1.13 5.61 9.84
C ALA A 91 2.38 5.89 10.67
N THR A 92 2.27 5.81 12.00
CA THR A 92 3.37 6.04 12.94
C THR A 92 3.56 4.84 13.86
N TRP A 93 4.80 4.44 14.06
CA TRP A 93 5.20 3.48 15.08
C TRP A 93 5.93 4.21 16.20
N VAL A 94 5.76 3.71 17.42
CA VAL A 94 6.32 4.28 18.65
C VAL A 94 7.26 3.27 19.29
N ASP A 95 8.48 3.70 19.61
CA ASP A 95 9.42 2.89 20.36
C ASP A 95 8.95 2.72 21.82
N GLY A 96 8.87 1.48 22.30
CA GLY A 96 8.32 1.18 23.62
C GLY A 96 9.19 1.62 24.82
N GLY A 97 10.47 1.92 24.60
CA GLY A 97 11.40 2.32 25.67
C GLY A 97 11.62 3.83 25.74
N THR A 98 11.69 4.48 24.59
CA THR A 98 12.09 5.89 24.42
C THR A 98 10.96 6.81 23.97
N ASN A 99 9.84 6.24 23.49
CA ASN A 99 8.76 6.97 22.81
C ASN A 99 9.20 7.69 21.52
N ALA A 100 10.34 7.31 20.94
CA ALA A 100 10.74 7.79 19.63
C ALA A 100 9.69 7.44 18.57
N LEU A 101 9.49 8.34 17.62
CA LEU A 101 8.48 8.18 16.57
C LEU A 101 9.13 7.86 15.23
N LEU A 102 8.67 6.78 14.61
CA LEU A 102 8.97 6.43 13.24
C LEU A 102 7.70 6.58 12.41
N ARG A 103 7.71 7.52 11.46
CA ARG A 103 6.57 7.79 10.60
C ARG A 103 6.80 7.24 9.20
N LEU A 104 5.88 6.41 8.72
CA LEU A 104 5.73 6.04 7.32
C LEU A 104 4.74 7.00 6.64
N ALA A 105 5.14 7.56 5.51
CA ALA A 105 4.33 8.41 4.67
C ALA A 105 4.46 7.96 3.21
N VAL A 106 3.35 7.78 2.52
CA VAL A 106 3.32 7.39 1.11
C VAL A 106 2.40 8.35 0.38
N ASP A 107 2.94 9.02 -0.62
CA ASP A 107 2.17 9.98 -1.41
C ASP A 107 2.61 9.94 -2.87
N ARG A 108 1.72 10.38 -3.76
CA ARG A 108 1.97 10.48 -5.19
C ARG A 108 3.14 11.42 -5.45
N GLY A 109 3.88 11.13 -6.52
CA GLY A 109 4.95 11.99 -6.99
C GLY A 109 6.27 11.27 -7.19
N THR A 110 7.34 12.05 -7.27
CA THR A 110 8.68 11.55 -7.59
C THR A 110 9.75 12.29 -6.79
N ILE A 111 10.89 11.62 -6.61
CA ILE A 111 12.08 12.22 -5.98
C ILE A 111 13.33 11.89 -6.81
N THR A 112 14.02 12.95 -7.25
CA THR A 112 15.21 12.87 -8.10
C THR A 112 16.35 13.66 -7.47
N ALA A 113 17.55 13.58 -8.02
CA ALA A 113 18.69 14.36 -7.53
C ALA A 113 18.40 15.88 -7.53
N GLY A 114 17.68 16.37 -8.54
CA GLY A 114 17.35 17.79 -8.67
C GLY A 114 16.21 18.22 -7.76
N THR A 115 15.17 17.39 -7.62
CA THR A 115 13.98 17.74 -6.82
C THR A 115 14.12 17.43 -5.33
N CYS A 116 15.03 16.53 -4.94
CA CYS A 116 15.23 16.14 -3.55
C CYS A 116 15.53 17.31 -2.58
N PRO A 117 16.49 18.22 -2.87
CA PRO A 117 16.80 19.34 -1.95
C PRO A 117 15.69 20.39 -1.87
N GLU A 118 14.76 20.40 -2.83
CA GLU A 118 13.62 21.33 -2.87
C GLU A 118 12.43 20.84 -2.01
N GLN A 119 12.38 19.54 -1.75
CA GLN A 119 11.30 18.94 -0.97
C GLN A 119 11.64 18.96 0.53
N PRO A 120 10.68 19.25 1.42
CA PRO A 120 10.89 19.17 2.86
C PRO A 120 11.10 17.73 3.35
N VAL A 121 11.75 17.59 4.51
CA VAL A 121 11.86 16.31 5.25
C VAL A 121 10.72 16.24 6.27
N GLY A 122 9.94 15.16 6.25
CA GLY A 122 8.70 15.09 7.02
C GLY A 122 7.69 16.18 6.61
N ASP A 123 6.90 16.64 7.57
CA ASP A 123 5.82 17.62 7.34
C ASP A 123 6.26 19.08 7.63
N MET A 124 7.57 19.31 7.85
CA MET A 124 8.12 20.62 8.24
C MET A 124 8.67 21.37 7.02
N SER A 125 8.10 22.55 6.73
CA SER A 125 8.58 23.42 5.65
C SER A 125 9.69 24.37 6.12
N GLY A 126 10.47 24.89 5.16
CA GLY A 126 11.30 26.09 5.37
C GLY A 126 12.77 25.85 5.68
N GLU A 127 13.21 24.62 5.93
CA GLU A 127 14.63 24.31 6.09
C GLU A 127 15.26 23.67 4.84
N HIS A 128 16.56 23.89 4.68
CA HIS A 128 17.32 23.30 3.59
C HIS A 128 17.44 21.78 3.78
N THR A 129 16.95 21.02 2.81
CA THR A 129 17.08 19.57 2.80
C THR A 129 18.41 19.17 2.17
N THR A 130 19.21 18.39 2.89
CA THR A 130 20.34 17.67 2.29
C THR A 130 19.89 16.30 1.80
N CYS A 131 20.49 15.83 0.70
CA CYS A 131 20.13 14.57 0.07
C CYS A 131 21.38 13.77 -0.29
N GLU A 132 21.44 12.54 0.18
CA GLU A 132 22.48 11.57 -0.11
C GLU A 132 21.84 10.35 -0.79
N ARG A 133 22.40 9.91 -1.93
CA ARG A 133 21.93 8.68 -2.57
C ARG A 133 22.50 7.47 -1.82
N ASP A 134 21.62 6.57 -1.39
CA ASP A 134 21.96 5.33 -0.70
C ASP A 134 21.25 4.16 -1.41
N GLY A 135 21.97 3.55 -2.35
CA GLY A 135 21.41 2.52 -3.24
C GLY A 135 20.23 3.06 -4.06
N LYS A 136 19.06 2.43 -3.90
CA LYS A 136 17.82 2.85 -4.56
C LYS A 136 17.13 4.02 -3.85
N ALA A 137 17.41 4.23 -2.57
CA ALA A 137 16.79 5.25 -1.75
C ALA A 137 17.60 6.56 -1.71
N TRP A 138 16.96 7.60 -1.19
CA TRP A 138 17.60 8.84 -0.77
C TRP A 138 17.58 8.93 0.75
N TYR A 139 18.73 9.08 1.39
CA TYR A 139 18.80 9.56 2.77
C TYR A 139 18.73 11.08 2.77
N ARG A 140 17.83 11.64 3.57
CA ARG A 140 17.52 13.07 3.57
C ARG A 140 17.55 13.60 5.00
N THR A 141 18.04 14.82 5.20
CA THR A 141 18.00 15.48 6.52
C THR A 141 17.60 16.95 6.41
N GLY A 142 16.91 17.45 7.44
CA GLY A 142 16.45 18.84 7.55
C GLY A 142 15.49 18.99 8.73
N ALA A 143 15.40 20.18 9.34
CA ALA A 143 14.49 20.49 10.45
C ALA A 143 14.62 19.55 11.65
N GLY A 144 15.85 19.15 12.00
CA GLY A 144 16.12 18.21 13.11
C GLY A 144 15.62 16.78 12.84
N ARG A 145 15.17 16.50 11.61
CA ARG A 145 14.67 15.20 11.19
C ARG A 145 15.57 14.59 10.13
N HIS A 146 15.41 13.28 9.99
CA HIS A 146 15.95 12.54 8.87
C HIS A 146 14.92 11.57 8.30
N GLU A 147 15.12 11.18 7.04
CA GLU A 147 14.21 10.33 6.31
C GLU A 147 14.95 9.48 5.28
N TYR A 148 14.45 8.26 5.06
CA TYR A 148 14.70 7.51 3.84
C TYR A 148 13.51 7.62 2.89
N ALA A 149 13.75 8.13 1.69
CA ALA A 149 12.76 8.21 0.61
C ALA A 149 13.07 7.18 -0.48
N LEU A 150 12.12 6.26 -0.69
CA LEU A 150 12.17 5.20 -1.69
C LEU A 150 11.27 5.60 -2.86
N PRO A 151 11.85 5.98 -4.01
CA PRO A 151 11.06 6.25 -5.21
C PRO A 151 10.48 4.95 -5.76
N GLU A 152 9.17 4.93 -5.95
CA GLU A 152 8.42 3.87 -6.63
C GLU A 152 7.79 4.43 -7.92
N GLU A 153 7.12 3.57 -8.69
CA GLU A 153 6.43 4.03 -9.91
C GLU A 153 5.17 4.84 -9.56
N GLY A 154 5.31 6.17 -9.60
CA GLY A 154 4.19 7.11 -9.43
C GLY A 154 3.97 7.63 -8.01
N HIS A 155 4.70 7.09 -7.03
CA HIS A 155 4.67 7.51 -5.63
C HIS A 155 6.03 7.42 -4.97
N VAL A 156 6.15 7.97 -3.76
CA VAL A 156 7.36 7.89 -2.93
C VAL A 156 6.98 7.35 -1.57
N VAL A 157 7.66 6.29 -1.13
CA VAL A 157 7.55 5.76 0.23
C VAL A 157 8.60 6.44 1.10
N ARG A 158 8.19 7.05 2.20
CA ARG A 158 9.05 7.83 3.10
C ARG A 158 8.97 7.27 4.51
N VAL A 159 10.12 7.00 5.11
CA VAL A 159 10.24 6.65 6.53
C VAL A 159 11.08 7.70 7.23
N SER A 160 10.47 8.44 8.16
CA SER A 160 11.08 9.59 8.83
C SER A 160 11.08 9.47 10.36
N ALA A 161 12.06 10.09 10.99
CA ALA A 161 12.17 10.22 12.44
C ALA A 161 12.94 11.49 12.83
N GLU A 162 13.01 11.78 14.12
CA GLU A 162 13.94 12.78 14.65
C GLU A 162 15.36 12.22 14.63
N THR A 163 16.32 13.03 14.16
CA THR A 163 17.71 12.59 13.91
C THR A 163 18.40 12.08 15.18
N ASP A 164 18.09 12.67 16.34
CA ASP A 164 18.70 12.31 17.63
C ASP A 164 17.93 11.20 18.37
N ALA A 165 16.73 10.84 17.91
CA ALA A 165 15.88 9.85 18.56
C ALA A 165 15.99 8.46 17.93
N VAL A 166 16.20 8.38 16.62
CA VAL A 166 16.29 7.11 15.88
C VAL A 166 17.60 7.05 15.11
N PRO A 167 18.43 6.02 15.31
CA PRO A 167 19.66 5.84 14.53
C PRO A 167 19.38 5.67 13.02
N ARG A 168 20.28 6.20 12.17
CA ARG A 168 20.14 6.14 10.69
C ARG A 168 20.00 4.70 10.18
N ASP A 169 20.70 3.74 10.77
CA ASP A 169 20.65 2.32 10.37
C ASP A 169 19.30 1.67 10.71
N VAL A 170 18.70 2.00 11.85
CA VAL A 170 17.32 1.59 12.20
C VAL A 170 16.33 2.19 11.21
N LEU A 171 16.46 3.49 10.91
CA LEU A 171 15.60 4.16 9.94
C LEU A 171 15.72 3.51 8.54
N ARG A 172 16.95 3.20 8.12
CA ARG A 172 17.23 2.52 6.85
C ARG A 172 16.59 1.14 6.81
N ALA A 173 16.73 0.36 7.87
CA ALA A 173 16.16 -0.98 7.96
C ALA A 173 14.63 -0.94 7.84
N ALA A 174 13.97 -0.02 8.54
CA ALA A 174 12.53 0.18 8.43
C ALA A 174 12.12 0.60 7.01
N ALA A 175 12.86 1.54 6.40
CA ALA A 175 12.57 1.96 5.04
C ALA A 175 12.68 0.81 4.02
N LEU A 176 13.66 -0.06 4.18
CA LEU A 176 13.85 -1.25 3.33
C LEU A 176 12.83 -2.38 3.65
N ALA A 177 12.28 -2.41 4.86
CA ALA A 177 11.20 -3.31 5.24
C ALA A 177 9.83 -2.81 4.79
N ALA A 178 9.71 -1.59 4.23
CA ALA A 178 8.44 -1.06 3.79
C ALA A 178 7.89 -1.84 2.59
N HIS A 179 6.67 -2.34 2.69
CA HIS A 179 6.03 -3.15 1.64
C HIS A 179 4.51 -3.02 1.64
N ARG A 180 3.88 -3.56 0.61
CA ARG A 180 2.42 -3.68 0.48
C ARG A 180 1.92 -4.72 1.49
N PRO A 181 0.95 -4.39 2.36
CA PRO A 181 0.54 -5.33 3.39
C PRO A 181 -0.20 -6.54 2.81
N ASP A 182 0.03 -7.70 3.41
CA ASP A 182 -0.78 -8.89 3.20
C ASP A 182 -2.14 -8.79 3.92
N ALA A 183 -2.94 -9.87 3.92
CA ALA A 183 -4.24 -9.89 4.58
C ALA A 183 -4.14 -9.69 6.10
N ALA A 184 -3.19 -10.36 6.77
CA ALA A 184 -3.03 -10.27 8.22
C ALA A 184 -2.43 -8.93 8.66
N GLU A 185 -1.59 -8.33 7.83
CA GLU A 185 -1.10 -6.97 8.01
C GLU A 185 -2.19 -5.94 7.78
N THR A 186 -3.04 -6.14 6.77
CA THR A 186 -4.22 -5.30 6.52
C THR A 186 -5.14 -5.28 7.73
N ASP A 187 -5.39 -6.44 8.36
CA ASP A 187 -6.22 -6.54 9.56
C ASP A 187 -5.64 -5.79 10.76
N ARG A 188 -4.31 -5.80 10.91
CA ARG A 188 -3.62 -5.08 11.98
C ARG A 188 -3.53 -3.58 11.71
N LEU A 189 -3.34 -3.21 10.45
CA LEU A 189 -3.05 -1.84 10.01
C LEU A 189 -4.32 -1.00 9.87
N LEU A 190 -5.31 -1.51 9.14
CA LEU A 190 -6.50 -0.76 8.75
C LEU A 190 -7.69 -1.13 9.63
N PRO A 191 -8.44 -0.15 10.16
CA PRO A 191 -9.69 -0.42 10.84
C PRO A 191 -10.67 -1.15 9.92
N SER A 192 -11.54 -1.98 10.50
CA SER A 192 -12.62 -2.62 9.77
C SER A 192 -13.50 -1.57 9.08
N ALA A 193 -13.93 -1.86 7.85
CA ALA A 193 -14.81 -0.96 7.10
C ALA A 193 -16.26 -0.97 7.60
N GLU A 194 -16.59 -1.82 8.58
CA GLU A 194 -17.93 -1.90 9.14
C GLU A 194 -18.27 -0.63 9.94
N PRO A 195 -19.47 -0.04 9.74
CA PRO A 195 -19.88 1.11 10.52
C PRO A 195 -19.93 0.72 12.01
N ALA A 196 -19.41 1.60 12.87
CA ALA A 196 -19.53 1.45 14.31
C ALA A 196 -21.00 1.20 14.69
N PRO A 197 -21.30 0.29 15.64
CA PRO A 197 -22.66 -0.01 16.02
C PRO A 197 -23.40 1.27 16.42
N ALA A 198 -24.52 1.55 15.75
CA ALA A 198 -25.27 2.79 15.85
C ALA A 198 -26.06 2.94 17.17
N THR A 199 -25.69 2.22 18.24
CA THR A 199 -26.36 2.38 19.53
C THR A 199 -26.07 3.79 20.03
N PRO A 200 -27.10 4.65 20.19
CA PRO A 200 -26.92 6.00 20.69
C PRO A 200 -26.24 5.94 22.05
N VAL A 201 -25.15 6.69 22.23
CA VAL A 201 -24.58 6.89 23.56
C VAL A 201 -25.58 7.74 24.34
N GLU A 202 -26.22 7.15 25.35
CA GLU A 202 -27.12 7.86 26.26
C GLU A 202 -26.29 8.91 27.03
N ARG A 203 -26.35 10.16 26.58
CA ARG A 203 -25.73 11.28 27.27
C ARG A 203 -26.66 11.64 28.42
N GLY A 204 -26.37 11.09 29.61
CA GLY A 204 -27.05 11.48 30.83
C GLY A 204 -27.10 13.01 30.95
N ASP A 205 -28.29 13.50 31.26
CA ASP A 205 -28.60 14.89 31.57
C ASP A 205 -27.73 15.35 32.75
N LEU A 206 -26.92 16.39 32.48
CA LEU A 206 -26.05 17.07 33.46
C LEU A 206 -26.82 18.12 34.25
#